data_AF-A0A3N0ZKH8-F1
#
_entry.id   AF-A0A3N0ZKH8-F1
#
_cell.length_a   1.000
_cell.length_b   1.000
_cell.length_c   1.000
_cell.angle_alpha   90.00
_cell.angle_beta   90.00
_cell.angle_gamma   90.00
#
_symmetry.space_group_name_H-M   'P 1'
#
loop_
_entity.id
_entity.type
_entity.pdbx_description
1 polymer ?
#
loop_
_entity_poly.entity_id
_entity_poly.type
_entity_poly.pdbx_seq_one_letter_code
_entity_poly.pdbx_strand_id
1 'polypeptide(L)' 'MKIETIVNMLKGVSEAEMDLNSKRLEVKYDATQIQEDMILFAIQTLGYPASIERESVQKDARMEKS' A
#
# COMPACT_ATOMS: atom_id res chain seq x y z
N MET A 1 15.29 -2.93 4.64
CA MET A 1 15.26 -3.79 3.42
C MET A 1 15.20 -2.89 2.18
N LYS A 2 15.70 -3.27 0.98
CA LYS A 2 15.79 -2.32 -0.17
C LYS A 2 14.43 -1.71 -0.58
N ILE A 3 13.36 -2.51 -0.57
CA ILE A 3 12.01 -2.06 -0.96
C ILE A 3 11.48 -1.02 0.03
N GLU A 4 11.45 -1.36 1.32
CA GLU A 4 11.04 -0.48 2.42
C GLU A 4 11.80 0.87 2.41
N THR A 5 13.12 0.84 2.27
CA THR A 5 13.93 2.05 2.24
C THR A 5 13.56 2.96 1.06
N ILE A 6 13.27 2.38 -0.11
CA ILE A 6 12.89 3.15 -1.29
C ILE A 6 11.51 3.75 -1.15
N VAL A 7 10.55 3.00 -0.62
CA VAL A 7 9.20 3.50 -0.38
C VAL A 7 9.20 4.61 0.67
N ASN A 8 10.02 4.51 1.73
CA ASN A 8 10.21 5.58 2.72
C ASN A 8 10.82 6.87 2.14
N MET A 9 11.53 6.80 1.00
CA MET A 9 12.09 7.99 0.34
C MET A 9 11.08 8.68 -0.59
N LEU A 10 9.92 8.07 -0.86
CA LEU A 10 8.91 8.68 -1.71
C LEU A 10 8.29 9.89 -1.01
N LYS A 11 8.22 11.02 -1.71
CA LYS A 11 7.56 12.23 -1.21
C LYS A 11 6.08 11.93 -0.92
N GLY A 12 5.64 12.22 0.30
CA GLY A 12 4.28 11.93 0.76
C GLY A 12 4.16 10.63 1.55
N VAL A 13 5.20 9.76 1.57
CA VAL A 13 5.26 8.63 2.50
C VAL A 13 5.83 9.12 3.83
N SER A 14 5.14 8.79 4.92
CA SER A 14 5.58 9.11 6.28
C SER A 14 6.23 7.91 6.97
N GLU A 15 5.77 6.71 6.63
CA GLU A 15 6.30 5.47 7.20
C GLU A 15 6.03 4.31 6.23
N ALA A 16 7.01 3.43 6.09
CA ALA A 16 6.90 2.17 5.39
C ALA A 16 7.61 1.10 6.22
N GLU A 17 6.89 0.04 6.55
CA GLU A 17 7.37 -1.06 7.39
C GLU A 17 7.05 -2.39 6.72
N MET A 18 8.05 -3.25 6.57
CA MET A 18 7.88 -4.54 5.91
C MET A 18 7.88 -5.70 6.91
N ASP A 19 6.78 -6.44 6.96
CA ASP A 19 6.72 -7.70 7.66
C ASP A 19 7.29 -8.83 6.78
N LEU A 20 8.47 -9.31 7.17
CA LEU A 20 9.18 -10.38 6.48
C LEU A 20 8.50 -11.76 6.62
N ASN A 21 7.76 -11.99 7.71
CA ASN A 21 7.08 -13.26 7.93
C ASN A 21 5.89 -13.40 6.99
N SER A 22 5.12 -12.33 6.82
CA SER A 22 3.95 -12.30 5.94
C SER A 22 4.21 -11.78 4.53
N LYS A 23 5.42 -11.26 4.27
CA LYS A 23 5.82 -10.61 3.01
C LYS A 23 4.93 -9.42 2.63
N ARG A 24 4.38 -8.71 3.62
CA ARG A 24 3.55 -7.52 3.43
C ARG A 24 4.32 -6.25 3.75
N LEU A 25 4.07 -5.19 2.98
CA LEU A 25 4.60 -3.85 3.23
C LEU A 25 3.43 -2.97 3.64
N GLU A 26 3.46 -2.48 4.87
CA GLU A 26 2.53 -1.46 5.35
C GLU A 26 3.10 -0.08 5.06
N VAL A 27 2.30 0.80 4.46
CA VAL A 27 2.74 2.13 4.05
C VAL A 27 1.74 3.16 4.55
N LYS A 28 2.21 4.08 5.39
CA LYS A 28 1.48 5.29 5.79
C LYS A 28 1.90 6.43 4.88
N TYR A 29 0.95 6.97 4.13
CA TYR A 29 1.19 8.01 3.16
C TYR A 29 0.06 9.05 3.17
N ASP A 30 0.40 10.25 2.70
CA ASP A 30 -0.55 11.33 2.48
C ASP A 30 -1.11 11.24 1.06
N ALA A 31 -2.39 10.87 0.96
CA ALA A 31 -3.10 10.71 -0.31
C ALA A 31 -3.23 12.02 -1.11
N THR A 32 -2.97 13.18 -0.50
CA THR A 32 -2.91 14.47 -1.22
C THR A 32 -1.56 14.69 -1.92
N GLN A 33 -0.52 13.97 -1.50
CA GLN A 33 0.85 14.10 -2.01
C GLN A 33 1.29 12.94 -2.90
N ILE A 34 0.79 11.73 -2.64
CA ILE A 34 1.15 10.52 -3.39
C ILE A 34 -0.05 9.59 -3.54
N GLN A 35 -0.10 8.89 -4.67
CA GLN A 35 -1.11 7.88 -4.96
C GLN A 35 -0.54 6.48 -4.75
N GLU A 36 -1.39 5.54 -4.35
CA GLU A 36 -1.02 4.13 -4.11
C GLU A 36 -0.37 3.50 -5.35
N ASP A 37 -0.85 3.84 -6.55
CA ASP A 37 -0.31 3.34 -7.80
C ASP A 37 1.14 3.79 -8.03
N MET A 38 1.53 4.97 -7.55
CA MET A 38 2.92 5.43 -7.61
C MET A 38 3.82 4.64 -6.65
N ILE A 39 3.30 4.30 -5.48
CA ILE A 39 4.00 3.44 -4.50
C ILE A 39 4.19 2.05 -5.10
N LEU A 40 3.13 1.49 -5.70
CA LEU A 40 3.16 0.19 -6.38
C LEU A 40 4.16 0.18 -7.54
N PHE A 41 4.15 1.23 -8.37
CA PHE A 41 5.07 1.38 -9.50
C PHE A 41 6.54 1.42 -9.05
N ALA A 42 6.84 2.08 -7.94
CA ALA A 42 8.19 2.11 -7.37
C ALA A 42 8.66 0.69 -7.01
N ILE A 43 7.79 -0.14 -6.43
CA ILE A 43 8.12 -1.53 -6.07
C ILE A 43 8.33 -2.38 -7.34
N GLN A 44 7.48 -2.23 -8.35
CA GLN A 44 7.59 -2.95 -9.62
C GLN A 44 8.83 -2.56 -10.41
N THR A 45 9.23 -1.29 -10.38
CA THR A 45 10.47 -0.79 -11.02
C THR A 45 11.73 -1.42 -10.43
N LEU A 46 11.66 -1.91 -9.19
CA LEU A 46 12.75 -2.66 -8.54
C LEU A 46 12.80 -4.13 -8.98
N GLY A 47 11.89 -4.56 -9.84
CA GLY A 47 11.80 -5.94 -10.33
C GLY A 47 10.99 -6.86 -9.40
N TYR A 48 10.25 -6.31 -8.44
CA TYR A 48 9.42 -7.10 -7.54
C TYR A 48 7.94 -6.99 -7.95
N PRO A 49 7.29 -8.12 -8.29
CA PRO A 49 5.85 -8.11 -8.49
C PRO A 49 5.17 -7.84 -7.15
N ALA A 50 4.34 -6.80 -7.12
CA ALA A 50 3.56 -6.41 -5.96
C ALA A 50 2.12 -6.10 -6.39
N SER A 51 1.21 -6.10 -5.43
CA SER A 51 -0.21 -5.74 -5.61
C SER A 51 -0.71 -5.06 -4.36
N ILE A 52 -1.66 -4.14 -4.52
CA ILE A 52 -2.27 -3.43 -3.39
C ILE A 52 -3.42 -4.31 -2.87
N GLU A 53 -3.30 -4.80 -1.65
CA GLU A 53 -4.42 -5.39 -0.92
C GLU A 53 -5.23 -4.24 -0.29
N ARG A 54 -6.29 -3.79 -0.98
CA ARG A 54 -7.29 -2.94 -0.35
C ARG A 54 -8.25 -3.86 0.38
N GLU A 55 -8.18 -3.87 1.71
CA GLU A 55 -9.27 -4.42 2.49
C GLU A 55 -10.48 -3.51 2.23
N SER A 56 -11.35 -3.93 1.31
CA SER A 56 -12.62 -3.27 1.11
C SER A 56 -13.33 -3.37 2.45
N VAL A 57 -13.47 -2.24 3.15
CA VAL A 57 -14.46 -2.12 4.22
C VAL A 57 -15.80 -2.39 3.55
N GLN A 58 -16.21 -3.66 3.57
CA GLN A 58 -17.51 -4.12 3.14
C GLN A 58 -18.50 -3.44 4.10
N LYS A 59 -18.95 -2.23 3.74
CA LYS A 59 -20.21 -1.72 4.27
C LYS A 59 -21.28 -2.64 3.69
N ASP A 60 -21.60 -3.69 4.43
CA ASP A 60 -22.86 -4.43 4.31
C ASP A 60 -24.02 -3.43 4.43
N ALA A 61 -24.40 -2.84 3.31
CA ALA A 61 -25.67 -2.15 3.16
C ALA A 61 -26.75 -3.22 3.10
N ARG A 62 -27.25 -3.56 4.28
CA ARG A 62 -28.56 -4.16 4.59
C ARG A 62 -29.58 -3.87 3.48
N MET A 63 -29.91 -4.87 2.67
CA MET A 63 -31.16 -4.86 1.90
C MET A 63 -32.12 -5.85 2.56
N GLU A 64 -32.81 -5.36 3.59
CA GLU A 64 -34.00 -5.97 4.14
C GLU A 64 -35.09 -5.85 3.06
N LYS A 65 -35.39 -6.95 2.35
CA LYS A 65 -36.58 -7.01 1.50
C LYS A 65 -37.80 -7.27 2.39
N SER A 66 -38.72 -6.32 2.34
CA SER A 66 -40.10 -6.39 2.81
C SER A 66 -40.92 -7.44 2.07
#